data_AF-A0A9Y2IG86-F1
#
_entry.id   AF-A0A9Y2IG86-F1
#
_cell.length_a   1.000
_cell.length_b   1.000
_cell.length_c   1.000
_cell.angle_alpha   90.00
_cell.angle_beta   90.00
_cell.angle_gamma   90.00
#
_symmetry.space_group_name_H-M   'P 1'
#
loop_
_entity.id
_entity.type
_entity.pdbx_description
1 polymer ?
#
loop_
_entity_poly.entity_id
_entity_poly.type
_entity_poly.pdbx_seq_one_letter_code
_entity_poly.pdbx_strand_id
1 'polypeptide(L)'
;MSLAIASTACWGIWTVIPPVNSQAKEDSGYDTQKPEQLLRRIIDASSNPGDIVLDCFGGSGPTAAVAHKMNRQWITVELLEQTVNSFTRHRLEKVVAGEHTGGITQDVGWSGGGGFRMLTVGPSLYERVDSRVLLADWAKGDEFAQAVAAQLGFAYEPDGPFAGTKGRTRLAVVDGVADDVVVSSIEIHTTSYRIDAVTSRESNLPRPPNRPRPRPLADRDVAYR
;
A
#
# COMPACT_ATOMS: atom_id res chain seq x y z
N MET A 1 -46.79 -28.22 -0.41
CA MET A 1 -46.05 -27.13 -1.09
C MET A 1 -46.75 -25.83 -0.78
N SER A 2 -46.18 -25.00 0.10
CA SER A 2 -46.57 -23.60 0.22
C SER A 2 -45.30 -22.82 0.51
N LEU A 3 -44.79 -22.16 -0.54
CA LEU A 3 -43.66 -21.26 -0.45
C LEU A 3 -44.24 -19.88 -0.09
N ALA A 4 -44.18 -19.50 1.18
CA ALA A 4 -44.45 -18.14 1.61
C ALA A 4 -43.17 -17.33 1.47
N ILE A 5 -42.99 -16.65 0.34
CA ILE A 5 -41.99 -15.58 0.22
C ILE A 5 -42.60 -14.38 0.94
N ALA A 6 -42.26 -14.22 2.22
CA ALA A 6 -42.58 -13.01 2.96
C ALA A 6 -41.76 -11.86 2.35
N SER A 7 -42.45 -11.03 1.57
CA SER A 7 -41.99 -9.72 1.13
C SER A 7 -41.85 -8.81 2.35
N THR A 8 -40.73 -8.92 3.07
CA THR A 8 -40.37 -7.92 4.09
C THR A 8 -39.80 -6.72 3.36
N ALA A 9 -40.60 -5.66 3.30
CA ALA A 9 -40.18 -4.35 2.85
C ALA A 9 -38.81 -3.96 3.44
N CYS A 10 -37.92 -3.46 2.58
CA CYS A 10 -36.61 -2.92 2.94
C CYS A 10 -36.79 -1.57 3.64
N TRP A 11 -37.30 -1.60 4.88
CA TRP A 11 -37.25 -0.45 5.77
C TRP A 11 -35.77 -0.20 6.12
N GLY A 12 -35.34 1.06 6.03
CA GLY A 12 -33.94 1.48 5.86
C GLY A 12 -32.90 0.84 6.79
N ILE A 13 -31.67 0.70 6.30
CA ILE A 13 -30.52 0.08 7.00
C ILE A 13 -30.28 0.61 8.43
N TRP A 14 -30.68 1.85 8.69
CA TRP A 14 -30.54 2.58 9.95
C TRP A 14 -31.56 2.20 11.03
N THR A 15 -32.69 1.57 10.69
CA THR A 15 -33.66 1.12 11.71
C THR A 15 -33.30 -0.24 12.31
N VAL A 16 -32.42 -0.99 11.65
CA VAL A 16 -32.03 -2.36 12.06
C VAL A 16 -30.72 -2.37 12.85
N ILE A 17 -29.80 -1.43 12.60
CA ILE A 17 -28.52 -1.35 13.32
C ILE A 17 -28.40 0.05 13.95
N PRO A 18 -28.49 0.16 15.29
CA PRO A 18 -28.38 1.45 15.96
C PRO A 18 -26.94 1.98 15.91
N PRO A 19 -26.74 3.30 16.08
CA PRO A 19 -25.42 3.88 16.33
C PRO A 19 -24.74 3.25 17.56
N VAL A 20 -23.41 3.36 17.62
CA VAL A 20 -22.62 2.89 18.77
C VAL A 20 -22.98 3.74 19.99
N ASN A 21 -23.33 3.08 21.09
CA ASN A 21 -23.54 3.75 22.38
C ASN A 21 -22.22 3.78 23.18
N SER A 22 -22.07 4.73 24.10
CA SER A 22 -20.83 4.95 24.86
C SER A 22 -20.45 3.84 25.85
N GLN A 23 -21.31 2.85 26.07
CA GLN A 23 -21.04 1.68 26.91
C GLN A 23 -20.69 0.45 26.06
N ALA A 24 -20.76 0.56 24.73
CA ALA A 24 -20.48 -0.54 23.83
C ALA A 24 -19.00 -0.92 23.89
N LYS A 25 -18.71 -2.22 23.95
CA LYS A 25 -17.32 -2.72 23.98
C LYS A 25 -16.52 -2.38 22.72
N GLU A 26 -17.18 -2.06 21.61
CA GLU A 26 -16.53 -1.61 20.37
C GLU A 26 -16.23 -0.11 20.35
N ASP A 27 -16.79 0.65 21.29
CA ASP A 27 -16.62 2.09 21.33
C ASP A 27 -15.14 2.44 21.58
N SER A 28 -14.56 3.24 20.68
CA SER A 28 -13.23 3.82 20.88
C SER A 28 -13.26 5.19 21.55
N GLY A 29 -14.44 5.72 21.89
CA GLY A 29 -14.60 7.11 22.32
C GLY A 29 -14.44 8.10 21.16
N TYR A 30 -14.71 7.66 19.93
CA TYR A 30 -14.61 8.49 18.72
C TYR A 30 -16.01 8.88 18.25
N ASP A 31 -16.30 10.18 18.24
CA ASP A 31 -17.64 10.74 18.13
C ASP A 31 -18.50 10.20 16.97
N THR A 32 -17.88 9.96 15.81
CA THR A 32 -18.60 9.60 14.57
C THR A 32 -18.37 8.17 14.12
N GLN A 33 -17.92 7.31 15.03
CA GLN A 33 -17.67 5.89 14.78
C GLN A 33 -18.88 5.18 14.16
N LYS A 34 -18.61 4.37 13.12
CA LYS A 34 -19.60 3.49 12.52
C LYS A 34 -19.65 2.15 13.26
N PRO A 35 -20.84 1.60 13.54
CA PRO A 35 -20.96 0.28 14.18
C PRO A 35 -20.33 -0.83 13.33
N GLU A 36 -19.58 -1.74 13.96
CA GLU A 36 -18.95 -2.86 13.27
C GLU A 36 -19.97 -3.78 12.57
N GLN A 37 -21.17 -3.94 13.14
CA GLN A 37 -22.23 -4.76 12.54
C GLN A 37 -22.69 -4.23 11.18
N LEU A 38 -22.74 -2.90 11.02
CA LEU A 38 -23.08 -2.28 9.75
C LEU A 38 -21.99 -2.58 8.71
N LEU A 39 -20.73 -2.40 9.09
CA LEU A 39 -19.58 -2.62 8.23
C LEU A 39 -19.44 -4.09 7.83
N ARG A 40 -19.73 -5.03 8.74
CA ARG A 40 -19.75 -6.46 8.44
C ARG A 40 -20.70 -6.77 7.30
N ARG A 41 -21.93 -6.25 7.34
CA ARG A 41 -22.92 -6.48 6.27
C ARG A 41 -22.44 -5.92 4.93
N ILE A 42 -21.82 -4.75 4.94
CA ILE A 42 -21.30 -4.11 3.72
C ILE A 42 -20.15 -4.94 3.14
N ILE A 43 -19.17 -5.29 3.97
CA ILE A 43 -17.99 -6.04 3.55
C ILE A 43 -18.37 -7.44 3.07
N ASP A 44 -19.25 -8.14 3.77
CA ASP A 44 -19.68 -9.49 3.38
C ASP A 44 -20.47 -9.49 2.06
N ALA A 45 -21.27 -8.45 1.81
CA ALA A 45 -22.03 -8.32 0.58
C ALA A 45 -21.17 -7.90 -0.63
N SER A 46 -19.96 -7.38 -0.41
CA SER A 46 -19.12 -6.77 -1.47
C SER A 46 -17.74 -7.40 -1.64
N SER A 47 -17.39 -8.42 -0.83
CA SER A 47 -16.06 -9.02 -0.84
C SER A 47 -16.05 -10.46 -0.32
N ASN A 48 -15.07 -11.24 -0.75
CA ASN A 48 -14.77 -12.57 -0.24
C ASN A 48 -13.56 -12.54 0.70
N PRO A 49 -13.38 -13.55 1.57
CA PRO A 49 -12.12 -13.73 2.30
C PRO A 49 -10.92 -13.72 1.35
N GLY A 50 -9.86 -13.00 1.74
CA GLY A 50 -8.66 -12.79 0.92
C GLY A 50 -8.69 -11.54 0.03
N ASP A 51 -9.86 -10.94 -0.22
CA ASP A 51 -9.95 -9.68 -0.97
C ASP A 51 -9.39 -8.50 -0.16
N ILE A 52 -9.13 -7.38 -0.85
CA ILE A 52 -8.67 -6.13 -0.25
C ILE A 52 -9.84 -5.17 -0.06
N VAL A 53 -10.00 -4.66 1.16
CA VAL A 53 -10.95 -3.57 1.49
C VAL A 53 -10.19 -2.25 1.62
N LEU A 54 -10.59 -1.22 0.87
CA LEU A 54 -10.02 0.13 0.95
C LEU A 54 -11.01 1.07 1.64
N ASP A 55 -10.55 1.76 2.68
CA ASP A 55 -11.26 2.86 3.33
C ASP A 55 -10.39 4.12 3.34
N CYS A 56 -10.79 5.14 2.58
CA CYS A 56 -10.06 6.40 2.50
C CYS A 56 -10.44 7.40 3.61
N PHE A 57 -11.37 7.02 4.49
CA PHE A 57 -11.88 7.84 5.59
C PHE A 57 -11.88 7.02 6.88
N GLY A 58 -10.70 6.52 7.22
CA GLY A 58 -10.51 5.52 8.25
C GLY A 58 -11.08 5.89 9.61
N GLY A 59 -11.09 7.18 9.99
CA GLY A 59 -11.63 7.64 11.27
C GLY A 59 -10.93 6.92 12.41
N SER A 60 -11.68 6.23 13.26
CA SER A 60 -11.15 5.37 14.33
C SER A 60 -10.78 3.94 13.90
N GLY A 61 -10.89 3.60 12.61
CA GLY A 61 -10.51 2.32 12.02
C GLY A 61 -11.50 1.15 12.13
N PRO A 62 -12.84 1.32 12.26
CA PRO A 62 -13.74 0.19 12.40
C PRO A 62 -13.82 -0.67 11.12
N THR A 63 -13.68 -0.08 9.92
CA THR A 63 -13.69 -0.82 8.65
C THR A 63 -12.52 -1.79 8.55
N ALA A 64 -11.32 -1.31 8.90
CA ALA A 64 -10.11 -2.13 8.96
C ALA A 64 -10.24 -3.25 10.01
N ALA A 65 -10.77 -2.93 11.20
CA ALA A 65 -11.01 -3.93 12.25
C ALA A 65 -11.94 -5.05 11.77
N VAL A 66 -13.08 -4.70 11.16
CA VAL A 66 -14.04 -5.68 10.64
C VAL A 66 -13.46 -6.50 9.49
N ALA A 67 -12.82 -5.85 8.51
CA ALA A 67 -12.16 -6.53 7.39
C ALA A 67 -11.12 -7.54 7.89
N HIS A 68 -10.30 -7.14 8.87
CA HIS A 68 -9.29 -8.00 9.48
C HIS A 68 -9.89 -9.24 10.14
N LYS A 69 -10.90 -9.04 11.01
CA LYS A 69 -11.59 -10.14 11.70
C LYS A 69 -12.27 -11.11 10.73
N MET A 70 -12.72 -10.60 9.58
CA MET A 70 -13.35 -11.35 8.52
C MET A 70 -12.35 -11.96 7.53
N ASN A 71 -11.04 -11.95 7.81
CA ASN A 71 -10.01 -12.54 6.96
C ASN A 71 -9.91 -11.88 5.57
N ARG A 72 -10.05 -10.54 5.50
CA ARG A 72 -9.74 -9.72 4.33
C ARG A 72 -8.44 -8.94 4.56
N GLN A 73 -7.72 -8.66 3.49
CA GLN A 73 -6.68 -7.64 3.51
C GLN A 73 -7.34 -6.25 3.54
N TRP A 74 -6.64 -5.25 4.05
CA TRP A 74 -7.23 -3.92 4.10
C TRP A 74 -6.17 -2.82 4.00
N ILE A 75 -6.61 -1.68 3.49
CA ILE A 75 -5.89 -0.41 3.48
C ILE A 75 -6.84 0.62 4.08
N THR A 76 -6.42 1.28 5.15
CA THR A 76 -7.17 2.39 5.75
C THR A 76 -6.30 3.63 5.71
N VAL A 77 -6.90 4.75 5.29
CA VAL A 77 -6.23 6.04 5.19
C VAL A 77 -6.95 7.02 6.09
N GLU A 78 -6.18 7.77 6.86
CA GLU A 78 -6.68 8.85 7.71
C GLU A 78 -5.73 10.03 7.61
N LEU A 79 -6.31 11.23 7.50
CA LEU A 79 -5.58 12.47 7.27
C LEU A 79 -5.01 13.01 8.59
N LEU A 80 -5.77 12.92 9.67
CA LEU A 80 -5.39 13.50 10.96
C LEU A 80 -4.51 12.53 11.73
N GLU A 81 -3.22 12.88 11.87
CA GLU A 81 -2.25 12.09 12.62
C GLU A 81 -2.71 11.83 14.07
N GLN A 82 -3.32 12.82 14.71
CA GLN A 82 -3.89 12.67 16.06
C GLN A 82 -4.96 11.59 16.10
N THR A 83 -5.86 11.54 15.10
CA THR A 83 -6.89 10.50 15.01
C THR A 83 -6.27 9.12 14.82
N VAL A 84 -5.23 9.02 13.98
CA VAL A 84 -4.48 7.78 13.78
C VAL A 84 -3.86 7.30 15.10
N ASN A 85 -3.14 8.19 15.79
CA ASN A 85 -2.36 7.85 16.97
C ASN A 85 -3.25 7.53 18.19
N SER A 86 -4.34 8.27 18.38
CA SER A 86 -5.20 8.15 19.57
C SER A 86 -6.29 7.08 19.43
N PHE A 87 -6.75 6.77 18.22
CA PHE A 87 -7.90 5.88 18.03
C PHE A 87 -7.57 4.68 17.12
N THR A 88 -7.18 4.95 15.87
CA THR A 88 -7.04 3.89 14.86
C THR A 88 -5.95 2.89 15.20
N ARG A 89 -4.75 3.37 15.53
CA ARG A 89 -3.64 2.51 15.92
C ARG A 89 -4.03 1.64 17.12
N HIS A 90 -4.51 2.27 18.19
CA HIS A 90 -4.87 1.56 19.42
C HIS A 90 -5.97 0.52 19.22
N ARG A 91 -6.99 0.82 18.41
CA ARG A 91 -8.01 -0.19 18.05
C ARG A 91 -7.38 -1.37 17.33
N LEU A 92 -6.58 -1.11 16.29
CA LEU A 92 -6.02 -2.17 15.44
C LEU A 92 -4.99 -3.02 16.18
N GLU A 93 -4.18 -2.42 17.06
CA GLU A 93 -3.29 -3.15 17.98
C GLU A 93 -4.09 -4.13 18.85
N LYS A 94 -5.19 -3.68 19.47
CA LYS A 94 -6.07 -4.54 20.26
C LYS A 94 -6.74 -5.64 19.43
N VAL A 95 -7.11 -5.36 18.18
CA VAL A 95 -7.71 -6.36 17.28
C VAL A 95 -6.69 -7.45 16.95
N VAL A 96 -5.46 -7.06 16.58
CA VAL A 96 -4.37 -8.00 16.28
C VAL A 96 -3.96 -8.79 17.52
N ALA A 97 -3.91 -8.17 18.69
CA ALA A 97 -3.61 -8.84 19.96
C ALA A 97 -4.75 -9.76 20.46
N GLY A 98 -5.94 -9.71 19.84
CA GLY A 98 -7.12 -10.47 20.29
C GLY A 98 -7.80 -9.89 21.54
N GLU A 99 -7.42 -8.69 21.96
CA GLU A 99 -7.95 -7.99 23.14
C GLU A 99 -9.23 -7.20 22.85
N HIS A 100 -9.53 -6.93 21.58
CA HIS A 100 -10.75 -6.24 21.17
C HIS A 100 -11.98 -7.16 21.23
N THR A 101 -12.79 -7.02 22.28
CA THR A 101 -13.95 -7.91 22.54
C THR A 101 -15.30 -7.40 22.04
N GLY A 102 -15.37 -6.19 21.48
CA GLY A 102 -16.60 -5.58 20.97
C GLY A 102 -16.95 -5.89 19.51
N GLY A 103 -18.11 -5.42 19.08
CA GLY A 103 -18.52 -5.42 17.68
C GLY A 103 -18.82 -6.82 17.18
N ILE A 104 -18.14 -7.25 16.12
CA ILE A 104 -18.37 -8.57 15.50
C ILE A 104 -17.43 -9.66 16.02
N THR A 105 -16.57 -9.36 17.00
CA THR A 105 -15.50 -10.27 17.45
C THR A 105 -16.04 -11.66 17.79
N GLN A 106 -17.12 -11.75 18.58
CA GLN A 106 -17.69 -13.03 18.99
C GLN A 106 -18.41 -13.73 17.83
N ASP A 107 -19.14 -12.97 17.01
CA ASP A 107 -19.91 -13.49 15.88
C ASP A 107 -19.06 -14.25 14.86
N VAL A 108 -17.81 -13.80 14.66
CA VAL A 108 -16.87 -14.41 13.71
C VAL A 108 -15.80 -15.26 14.40
N GLY A 109 -15.89 -15.44 15.73
CA GLY A 109 -14.94 -16.23 16.50
C GLY A 109 -13.51 -15.70 16.46
N TRP A 110 -13.33 -14.37 16.35
CA TRP A 110 -12.01 -13.77 16.25
C TRP A 110 -11.25 -13.84 17.57
N SER A 111 -10.02 -14.33 17.54
CA SER A 111 -9.15 -14.51 18.71
C SER A 111 -7.80 -13.79 18.62
N GLY A 112 -7.60 -12.93 17.60
CA GLY A 112 -6.32 -12.26 17.34
C GLY A 112 -5.48 -12.95 16.26
N GLY A 113 -4.36 -12.32 15.91
CA GLY A 113 -3.43 -12.74 14.86
C GLY A 113 -3.25 -11.68 13.77
N GLY A 114 -2.43 -12.00 12.77
CA GLY A 114 -2.11 -11.11 11.67
C GLY A 114 -1.22 -9.92 12.09
N GLY A 115 -1.27 -8.85 11.31
CA GLY A 115 -0.54 -7.63 11.59
C GLY A 115 -0.87 -6.55 10.55
N PHE A 116 -0.39 -5.35 10.81
CA PHE A 116 -0.48 -4.24 9.87
C PHE A 116 0.81 -3.43 9.88
N ARG A 117 1.00 -2.62 8.85
CA ARG A 117 2.10 -1.66 8.77
C ARG A 117 1.52 -0.27 8.68
N MET A 118 2.18 0.67 9.33
CA MET A 118 1.85 2.09 9.22
C MET A 118 2.75 2.74 8.22
N LEU A 119 2.15 3.47 7.29
CA LEU A 119 2.85 4.24 6.27
C LEU A 119 2.39 5.69 6.40
N THR A 120 3.35 6.61 6.34
CA THR A 120 3.08 8.04 6.27
C THR A 120 3.29 8.48 4.83
N VAL A 121 2.32 9.19 4.26
CA VAL A 121 2.46 9.75 2.91
C VAL A 121 3.40 10.95 3.02
N GLY A 122 4.54 10.88 2.33
CA GLY A 122 5.49 11.98 2.23
C GLY A 122 4.95 13.15 1.40
N PRO A 123 5.65 14.29 1.37
CA PRO A 123 5.30 15.41 0.50
C PRO A 123 5.26 14.99 -0.97
N SER A 124 4.55 15.77 -1.79
CA SER A 124 4.52 15.56 -3.24
C SER A 124 5.92 15.71 -3.83
N LEU A 125 6.30 14.79 -4.73
CA LEU A 125 7.53 14.88 -5.52
C LEU A 125 7.52 16.08 -6.48
N TYR A 126 6.33 16.59 -6.77
CA TYR A 126 6.12 17.66 -7.74
C TYR A 126 5.47 18.87 -7.09
N GLU A 127 5.93 20.05 -7.49
CA GLU A 127 5.38 21.34 -7.10
C GLU A 127 4.93 22.10 -8.35
N ARG A 128 3.85 22.86 -8.19
CA ARG A 128 3.32 23.70 -9.27
C ARG A 128 3.82 25.12 -9.08
N VAL A 129 4.54 25.63 -10.07
CA VAL A 129 5.04 27.01 -10.12
C VAL A 129 4.51 27.63 -11.41
N ASP A 130 3.65 28.65 -11.26
CA ASP A 130 2.88 29.25 -12.35
C ASP A 130 2.10 28.19 -13.18
N SER A 131 2.42 28.09 -14.47
CA SER A 131 1.85 27.13 -15.42
C SER A 131 2.69 25.85 -15.59
N ARG A 132 3.71 25.64 -14.74
CA ARG A 132 4.66 24.52 -14.85
C ARG A 132 4.55 23.59 -13.63
N VAL A 133 4.88 22.32 -13.85
CA VAL A 133 5.08 21.31 -12.81
C VAL A 133 6.57 21.00 -12.76
N LEU A 134 7.19 21.22 -11.62
CA LEU A 134 8.62 21.02 -11.39
C LEU A 134 8.81 19.95 -10.31
N LEU A 135 9.99 19.34 -10.24
CA LEU A 135 10.37 18.54 -9.07
C LEU A 135 10.46 19.46 -7.86
N ALA A 136 9.94 18.99 -6.73
CA ALA A 136 10.02 19.69 -5.46
C ALA A 136 11.47 19.86 -5.04
N ASP A 137 11.77 20.91 -4.27
CA ASP A 137 13.16 21.22 -3.92
C ASP A 137 13.85 20.13 -3.08
N TRP A 138 13.05 19.38 -2.31
CA TRP A 138 13.50 18.23 -1.51
C TRP A 138 13.72 16.97 -2.35
N ALA A 139 13.15 16.88 -3.54
CA ALA A 139 13.17 15.70 -4.39
C ALA A 139 14.45 15.63 -5.23
N LYS A 140 15.60 15.52 -4.57
CA LYS A 140 16.93 15.47 -5.19
C LYS A 140 17.71 14.26 -4.67
N GLY A 141 18.77 13.87 -5.37
CA GLY A 141 19.70 12.83 -4.91
C GLY A 141 19.03 11.53 -4.46
N ASP A 142 19.35 11.08 -3.24
CA ASP A 142 18.90 9.82 -2.65
C ASP A 142 17.39 9.82 -2.37
N GLU A 143 16.82 10.95 -1.96
CA GLU A 143 15.38 11.09 -1.73
C GLU A 143 14.58 10.92 -3.02
N PHE A 144 15.08 11.48 -4.12
CA PHE A 144 14.50 11.26 -5.45
C PHE A 144 14.65 9.81 -5.89
N ALA A 145 15.85 9.23 -5.70
CA ALA A 145 16.14 7.84 -6.04
C ALA A 145 15.24 6.86 -5.28
N GLN A 146 15.02 7.10 -3.98
CA GLN A 146 14.13 6.33 -3.13
C GLN A 146 12.68 6.44 -3.59
N ALA A 147 12.19 7.66 -3.88
CA ALA A 147 10.83 7.87 -4.36
C ALA A 147 10.58 7.16 -5.71
N VAL A 148 11.52 7.26 -6.65
CA VAL A 148 11.43 6.58 -7.95
C VAL A 148 11.50 5.06 -7.78
N ALA A 149 12.39 4.55 -6.93
CA ALA A 149 12.48 3.12 -6.63
C ALA A 149 11.15 2.59 -6.06
N ALA A 150 10.56 3.29 -5.09
CA ALA A 150 9.26 2.94 -4.52
C ALA A 150 8.15 2.93 -5.59
N GLN A 151 8.07 3.98 -6.42
CA GLN A 151 7.05 4.11 -7.47
C GLN A 151 7.13 2.99 -8.52
N LEU A 152 8.33 2.54 -8.86
CA LEU A 152 8.57 1.46 -9.83
C LEU A 152 8.56 0.05 -9.19
N GLY A 153 8.42 -0.02 -7.86
CA GLY A 153 8.41 -1.27 -7.10
C GLY A 153 9.77 -1.97 -7.07
N PHE A 154 10.85 -1.20 -6.94
CA PHE A 154 12.21 -1.67 -6.67
C PHE A 154 12.48 -1.61 -5.17
N ALA A 155 13.26 -2.58 -4.66
CA ALA A 155 13.87 -2.45 -3.33
C ALA A 155 14.94 -1.37 -3.41
N TYR A 156 14.79 -0.30 -2.62
CA TYR A 156 15.75 0.81 -2.59
C TYR A 156 17.07 0.37 -1.95
N GLU A 157 18.18 0.66 -2.60
CA GLU A 157 19.54 0.37 -2.15
C GLU A 157 20.33 1.68 -2.18
N PRO A 158 20.62 2.31 -1.02
CA PRO A 158 21.27 3.62 -0.95
C PRO A 158 22.75 3.59 -1.33
N ASP A 159 23.38 2.41 -1.33
CA ASP A 159 24.82 2.24 -1.52
C ASP A 159 25.13 1.52 -2.84
N GLY A 160 25.41 2.28 -3.89
CA GLY A 160 25.90 1.72 -5.15
C GLY A 160 25.57 2.57 -6.38
N PRO A 161 26.08 2.21 -7.57
CA PRO A 161 25.75 2.91 -8.82
C PRO A 161 24.28 2.74 -9.23
N PHE A 162 23.52 1.90 -8.50
CA PHE A 162 22.11 1.61 -8.74
C PHE A 162 21.32 1.90 -7.47
N ALA A 163 20.25 2.67 -7.63
CA ALA A 163 19.29 3.05 -6.59
C ALA A 163 18.39 1.89 -6.13
N GLY A 164 18.37 0.75 -6.84
CA GLY A 164 17.57 -0.38 -6.36
C GLY A 164 17.53 -1.60 -7.27
N THR A 165 16.90 -2.66 -6.74
CA THR A 165 16.82 -3.97 -7.40
C THR A 165 15.40 -4.52 -7.47
N LYS A 166 15.11 -5.21 -8.57
CA LYS A 166 13.85 -5.94 -8.77
C LYS A 166 14.14 -7.24 -9.52
N GLY A 167 14.35 -8.31 -8.76
CA GLY A 167 14.83 -9.58 -9.31
C GLY A 167 16.19 -9.40 -10.00
N ARG A 168 16.22 -9.59 -11.33
CA ARG A 168 17.44 -9.43 -12.14
C ARG A 168 17.64 -8.01 -12.69
N THR A 169 16.67 -7.12 -12.49
CA THR A 169 16.75 -5.73 -12.96
C THR A 169 17.40 -4.84 -11.91
N ARG A 170 18.21 -3.89 -12.38
CA ARG A 170 18.84 -2.82 -11.60
C ARG A 170 18.27 -1.48 -12.03
N LEU A 171 18.01 -0.60 -11.07
CA LEU A 171 17.52 0.75 -11.30
C LEU A 171 18.65 1.74 -11.06
N ALA A 172 18.99 2.55 -12.06
CA ALA A 172 19.80 3.75 -11.88
C ALA A 172 18.85 4.96 -11.95
N VAL A 173 18.95 5.87 -10.98
CA VAL A 173 18.18 7.12 -10.98
C VAL A 173 19.15 8.27 -11.17
N VAL A 174 18.88 9.11 -12.16
CA VAL A 174 19.71 10.27 -12.51
C VAL A 174 18.92 11.54 -12.22
N ASP A 175 19.39 12.31 -11.25
CA ASP A 175 18.91 13.66 -10.98
C ASP A 175 19.64 14.65 -11.91
N GLY A 176 19.14 14.79 -13.14
CA GLY A 176 19.74 15.66 -14.15
C GLY A 176 19.67 15.12 -15.58
N VAL A 177 20.57 15.59 -16.44
CA VAL A 177 20.68 15.13 -17.83
C VAL A 177 21.47 13.84 -17.87
N ALA A 178 20.88 12.80 -18.46
CA ALA A 178 21.60 11.56 -18.77
C ALA A 178 22.41 11.74 -20.06
N ASP A 179 23.62 12.30 -19.92
CA ASP A 179 24.57 12.43 -21.02
C ASP A 179 25.45 11.17 -21.17
N ASP A 180 26.32 11.16 -22.17
CA ASP A 180 27.19 10.02 -22.46
C ASP A 180 28.16 9.70 -21.31
N VAL A 181 28.51 10.69 -20.49
CA VAL A 181 29.39 10.49 -19.33
C VAL A 181 28.64 9.74 -18.23
N VAL A 182 27.41 10.15 -17.93
CA VAL A 182 26.54 9.49 -16.95
C VAL A 182 26.21 8.06 -17.40
N VAL A 183 25.90 7.86 -18.69
CA VAL A 183 25.62 6.51 -19.22
C VAL A 183 26.85 5.62 -19.12
N SER A 184 28.02 6.12 -19.51
CA SER A 184 29.27 5.35 -19.48
C SER A 184 29.66 4.94 -18.07
N SER A 185 29.44 5.81 -17.06
CA SER A 185 29.75 5.49 -15.66
C SER A 185 28.86 4.36 -15.11
N ILE A 186 27.59 4.29 -15.53
CA ILE A 186 26.67 3.22 -15.17
C ILE A 186 27.06 1.92 -15.89
N GLU A 187 27.34 1.98 -17.19
CA GLU A 187 27.67 0.80 -18.00
C GLU A 187 28.87 0.00 -17.47
N ILE A 188 29.89 0.68 -16.93
CA ILE A 188 31.07 0.05 -16.30
C ILE A 188 30.68 -0.92 -15.16
N HIS A 189 29.56 -0.66 -14.49
CA HIS A 189 29.04 -1.47 -13.39
C HIS A 189 28.04 -2.55 -13.85
N THR A 190 27.79 -2.67 -15.16
CA THR A 190 26.64 -3.42 -15.70
C THR A 190 27.00 -4.67 -16.51
N THR A 191 28.17 -5.29 -16.27
CA THR A 191 28.80 -6.33 -17.12
C THR A 191 27.96 -7.59 -17.43
N SER A 192 26.69 -7.70 -17.03
CA SER A 192 25.77 -8.78 -17.44
C SER A 192 24.25 -8.44 -17.38
N TYR A 193 23.83 -7.17 -17.33
CA TYR A 193 22.42 -6.83 -17.04
C TYR A 193 21.72 -5.97 -18.10
N ARG A 194 20.39 -6.07 -18.16
CA ARG A 194 19.50 -5.28 -19.03
C ARG A 194 19.10 -4.01 -18.26
N ILE A 195 19.33 -2.83 -18.84
CA ILE A 195 19.06 -1.53 -18.23
C ILE A 195 17.72 -1.00 -18.75
N ASP A 196 16.84 -0.59 -17.83
CA ASP A 196 15.69 0.26 -18.14
C ASP A 196 15.99 1.65 -17.56
N ALA A 197 16.11 2.67 -18.41
CA ALA A 197 16.39 4.04 -18.00
C ALA A 197 15.10 4.86 -18.02
N VAL A 198 14.81 5.56 -16.92
CA VAL A 198 13.72 6.55 -16.84
C VAL A 198 14.38 7.92 -16.67
N THR A 199 14.20 8.80 -17.65
CA THR A 199 14.70 10.18 -17.59
C THR A 199 13.55 11.17 -17.63
N SER A 200 13.68 12.27 -16.88
CA SER A 200 12.68 13.34 -16.78
C SER A 200 12.72 14.33 -17.96
N ARG A 201 13.68 14.18 -18.88
CA ARG A 201 13.74 14.93 -20.14
C ARG A 201 13.97 13.96 -21.30
N GLU A 202 13.10 13.98 -22.30
CA GLU A 202 13.34 13.28 -23.57
C GLU A 202 14.66 13.79 -24.16
N SER A 203 15.74 13.01 -24.02
CA SER A 203 16.90 13.17 -24.86
C SER A 203 16.57 12.55 -26.21
N ASN A 204 16.82 13.32 -27.27
CA ASN A 204 16.65 12.90 -28.67
C ASN A 204 17.71 11.86 -29.10
N LEU A 205 18.07 10.94 -28.21
CA LEU A 205 19.09 9.93 -28.47
C LEU A 205 18.50 8.82 -29.36
N PRO A 206 19.20 8.43 -30.44
CA PRO A 206 18.77 7.33 -31.28
C PRO A 206 18.73 6.03 -30.47
N ARG A 207 17.69 5.22 -30.68
CA ARG A 207 17.57 3.91 -30.03
C ARG A 207 18.84 3.09 -30.26
N PRO A 208 19.40 2.45 -29.22
CA PRO A 208 20.57 1.60 -29.41
C PRO A 208 20.22 0.44 -30.35
N PRO A 209 21.15 0.03 -31.24
CA PRO A 209 20.92 -1.10 -32.13
C PRO A 209 20.70 -2.38 -31.31
N ASN A 210 19.75 -3.21 -31.77
CA ASN A 210 19.43 -4.51 -31.16
C ASN A 210 20.70 -5.35 -31.02
N ARG A 211 21.22 -5.50 -29.78
CA ARG A 211 22.32 -6.43 -29.52
C ARG A 211 21.78 -7.87 -29.51
N PRO A 212 22.49 -8.83 -30.12
CA PRO A 212 22.10 -10.23 -30.06
C PRO A 212 22.10 -10.73 -28.61
N ARG A 213 21.12 -11.58 -28.27
CA ARG A 213 20.98 -12.15 -26.92
C ARG A 213 22.29 -12.84 -26.50
N PRO A 214 22.75 -12.67 -25.26
CA PRO A 214 23.90 -13.43 -24.78
C PRO A 214 23.59 -14.93 -24.84
N ARG A 215 24.58 -15.72 -25.25
CA ARG A 215 24.48 -17.19 -25.28
C ARG A 215 24.26 -17.70 -23.84
N PRO A 216 23.42 -18.73 -23.63
CA PRO A 216 23.28 -19.35 -22.32
C PRO A 216 24.66 -19.81 -21.81
N LEU A 217 25.00 -19.45 -20.57
CA LEU A 217 26.15 -20.05 -19.90
C LEU A 217 25.85 -21.55 -19.71
N ALA A 218 26.77 -22.39 -20.16
CA ALA A 218 26.71 -23.83 -19.96
C ALA A 218 26.68 -24.15 -18.46
N ASP A 219 25.83 -25.11 -18.08
CA ASP A 219 25.72 -25.66 -16.73
C ASP A 219 27.11 -25.95 -16.15
N ARG A 220 27.42 -25.27 -15.04
CA ARG A 220 28.47 -25.71 -14.13
C ARG A 220 27.80 -26.05 -12.81
N ASP A 221 27.71 -27.35 -12.57
CA ASP A 221 27.42 -27.94 -11.27
C ASP A 221 28.24 -27.26 -10.18
N VAL A 222 27.57 -26.73 -9.16
CA VAL A 222 28.21 -26.39 -7.89
C VAL A 222 27.32 -26.92 -6.77
N ALA A 223 27.84 -27.96 -6.11
CA ALA A 223 27.26 -28.63 -4.96
C ALA A 223 27.23 -27.70 -3.74
N TYR A 224 26.13 -27.76 -2.98
CA TYR A 224 26.02 -27.16 -1.65
C TYR A 224 26.79 -27.98 -0.62
N ARG A 225 27.60 -27.30 0.20
CA ARG A 225 27.89 -27.66 1.60
C ARG A 225 27.67 -26.43 2.46
#